data_AF-A0A6L8GJ64-F1
#
_entry.id   AF-A0A6L8GJ64-F1
#
_cell.length_a   1.000
_cell.length_b   1.000
_cell.length_c   1.000
_cell.angle_alpha   90.00
_cell.angle_beta   90.00
_cell.angle_gamma   90.00
#
_symmetry.space_group_name_H-M   'P 1'
#
loop_
_entity.id
_entity.type
_entity.pdbx_description
1 polymer ?
#
loop_
_entity_poly.entity_id
_entity_poly.type
_entity_poly.pdbx_seq_one_letter_code
_entity_poly.pdbx_strand_id
1 'polypeptide(L)'
;MPVLARLCLLLPALAALGCPGGVPEPQIGEEQAVAVASRQVLFEAESIEAELAAEANPPVWRVTLRGRLPGQSVFEFEEATVTVDAVTGDVIGV
;
A
#
# COMPACT_ATOMS: atom_id res chain seq x y z
N MET A 1 -12.08 40.81 -61.92
CA MET A 1 -11.84 39.35 -61.98
C MET A 1 -11.03 38.94 -60.75
N PRO A 2 -11.19 37.72 -60.23
CA PRO A 2 -12.07 37.25 -59.13
C PRO A 2 -11.56 37.65 -57.72
N VAL A 3 -12.41 37.92 -56.72
CA VAL A 3 -13.24 37.00 -55.88
C VAL A 3 -12.40 36.07 -54.99
N LEU A 4 -12.53 36.31 -53.68
CA LEU A 4 -12.47 35.38 -52.55
C LEU A 4 -11.75 34.03 -52.79
N ALA A 5 -10.63 33.85 -52.09
CA ALA A 5 -10.20 32.54 -51.63
C ALA A 5 -9.63 32.65 -50.21
N ARG A 6 -10.50 32.97 -49.25
CA ARG A 6 -10.35 32.49 -47.87
C ARG A 6 -10.51 30.98 -47.93
N LEU A 7 -9.42 30.22 -47.79
CA LEU A 7 -9.55 28.79 -47.54
C LEU A 7 -8.28 28.27 -46.84
N CYS A 8 -8.50 27.67 -45.66
CA CYS A 8 -7.79 26.50 -45.15
C CYS A 8 -6.28 26.65 -44.89
N LEU A 9 -5.75 26.54 -43.67
CA LEU A 9 -5.64 25.34 -42.83
C LEU A 9 -4.44 25.70 -41.92
N LEU A 10 -4.51 25.79 -40.59
CA LEU A 10 -4.37 24.69 -39.64
C LEU A 10 -4.20 25.32 -38.25
N LEU A 11 -5.18 25.10 -37.37
CA LEU A 11 -4.99 24.97 -35.93
C LEU A 11 -5.25 23.48 -35.62
N PRO A 12 -4.78 22.89 -34.51
CA PRO A 12 -3.60 23.19 -33.68
C PRO A 12 -2.76 21.92 -33.47
N ALA A 13 -1.42 22.01 -33.42
CA ALA A 13 -0.60 20.93 -32.89
C ALA A 13 -0.66 20.99 -31.35
N LEU A 14 -1.72 20.45 -30.75
CA LEU A 14 -1.74 20.06 -29.34
C LEU A 14 -0.77 18.89 -29.15
N ALA A 15 0.51 19.20 -29.05
CA ALA A 15 1.53 18.30 -28.52
C ALA A 15 1.66 18.58 -27.01
N ALA A 16 0.63 18.24 -26.25
CA ALA A 16 0.67 18.22 -24.80
C ALA A 16 -0.14 17.03 -24.31
N LEU A 17 0.39 16.36 -23.28
CA LEU A 17 -0.20 15.26 -22.49
C LEU A 17 0.28 13.87 -22.88
N GLY A 18 1.55 13.62 -22.55
CA GLY A 18 2.08 12.29 -22.36
C GLY A 18 3.11 12.31 -21.24
N CYS A 19 2.78 12.90 -20.08
CA CYS A 19 3.56 12.66 -18.87
C CYS A 19 3.14 11.28 -18.34
N PRO A 20 4.02 10.26 -18.31
CA PRO A 20 3.77 9.04 -17.57
C PRO A 20 3.94 9.35 -16.08
N GLY A 21 3.04 10.17 -15.54
CA GLY A 21 2.90 10.38 -14.11
C GLY A 21 1.90 9.37 -13.59
N GLY A 22 2.30 8.11 -13.47
CA GLY A 22 1.50 7.14 -12.73
C GLY A 22 1.28 7.68 -11.33
N VAL A 23 0.02 8.00 -10.99
CA VAL A 23 -0.34 8.34 -9.61
C VAL A 23 -0.12 7.07 -8.81
N PRO A 24 0.76 7.07 -7.79
CA PRO A 24 0.91 5.89 -6.95
C PRO A 24 -0.45 5.57 -6.33
N GLU A 25 -0.87 4.31 -6.45
CA GLU A 25 -2.11 3.87 -5.82
C GLU A 25 -2.06 4.20 -4.33
N PRO A 26 -3.16 4.70 -3.74
CA PRO A 26 -3.19 5.02 -2.32
C PRO A 26 -2.94 3.74 -1.52
N GLN A 27 -1.87 3.75 -0.72
CA GLN A 27 -1.50 2.65 0.16
C GLN A 27 -1.94 2.94 1.60
N ILE A 28 -2.26 1.90 2.35
CA ILE A 28 -2.50 1.99 3.79
C ILE A 28 -1.20 2.37 4.50
N GLY A 29 -1.31 3.18 5.54
CA GLY A 29 -0.19 3.52 6.41
C GLY A 29 0.19 2.39 7.36
N GLU A 30 1.37 2.50 7.96
CA GLU A 30 1.90 1.59 8.98
C GLU A 30 0.90 1.35 10.12
N GLU A 31 0.32 2.43 10.67
CA GLU A 31 -0.66 2.34 11.77
C GLU A 31 -1.88 1.49 11.41
N GLN A 32 -2.34 1.58 10.16
CA GLN A 32 -3.47 0.80 9.68
C GLN A 32 -3.07 -0.67 9.47
N ALA A 33 -1.88 -0.93 8.91
CA ALA A 33 -1.35 -2.29 8.76
C ALA A 33 -1.18 -2.98 10.12
N VAL A 34 -0.64 -2.27 11.12
CA VAL A 34 -0.51 -2.75 12.51
C VAL A 34 -1.89 -3.01 13.10
N ALA A 35 -2.85 -2.11 12.93
CA ALA A 35 -4.21 -2.32 13.45
C ALA A 35 -4.91 -3.54 12.82
N VAL A 36 -4.64 -3.85 11.55
CA VAL A 36 -5.13 -5.06 10.88
C VAL A 36 -4.43 -6.31 11.43
N ALA A 37 -3.10 -6.27 11.53
CA ALA A 37 -2.29 -7.39 12.01
C ALA A 37 -2.61 -7.76 13.46
N SER A 38 -2.76 -6.78 14.35
CA SER A 38 -3.07 -7.00 15.78
C SER A 38 -4.43 -7.68 16.00
N ARG A 39 -5.35 -7.65 15.03
CA ARG A 39 -6.63 -8.36 15.10
C ARG A 39 -6.52 -9.83 14.72
N GLN A 40 -5.39 -10.26 14.14
CA GLN A 40 -5.17 -11.65 13.71
C GLN A 40 -4.57 -12.52 14.82
N VAL A 41 -4.01 -11.92 15.87
CA VAL A 41 -3.37 -12.63 16.97
C VAL A 41 -4.29 -12.73 18.20
N LEU A 42 -4.05 -13.74 19.03
CA LEU A 42 -4.82 -13.98 20.27
C LEU A 42 -4.13 -13.42 21.52
N PHE A 43 -3.01 -12.73 21.36
CA PHE A 43 -2.21 -12.16 22.42
C PHE A 43 -2.12 -10.63 22.28
N GLU A 44 -1.84 -9.95 23.39
CA GLU A 44 -1.49 -8.54 23.37
C GLU A 44 -0.01 -8.40 22.99
N ALA A 45 0.28 -7.59 21.96
CA ALA A 45 1.64 -7.38 21.49
C ALA A 45 2.39 -6.44 22.44
N GLU A 46 3.53 -6.90 22.96
CA GLU A 46 4.47 -6.12 23.76
C GLU A 46 5.51 -5.42 22.86
N SER A 47 5.78 -5.99 21.68
CA SER A 47 6.67 -5.44 20.66
C SER A 47 6.04 -5.61 19.29
N ILE A 48 6.14 -4.58 18.46
CA ILE A 48 5.60 -4.53 17.10
C ILE A 48 6.70 -4.00 16.18
N GLU A 49 6.99 -4.73 15.13
CA GLU A 49 7.88 -4.31 14.04
C GLU A 49 7.10 -4.37 12.74
N ALA A 50 7.07 -3.26 11.99
CA ALA A 50 6.35 -3.16 10.74
C ALA A 50 7.30 -2.72 9.62
N GLU A 51 7.38 -3.50 8.56
CA GLU A 51 8.23 -3.23 7.40
C GLU A 51 7.40 -3.24 6.12
N LEU A 52 7.53 -2.18 5.31
CA LEU A 52 6.93 -2.12 3.99
C LEU A 52 7.89 -2.70 2.95
N ALA A 53 7.50 -3.83 2.35
CA ALA A 53 8.16 -4.38 1.17
C ALA A 53 7.61 -3.71 -0.09
N ALA A 54 8.07 -2.49 -0.38
CA ALA A 54 7.58 -1.67 -1.49
C ALA A 54 7.94 -2.24 -2.88
N GLU A 55 9.02 -3.01 -2.97
CA GLU A 55 9.43 -3.72 -4.19
C GLU A 55 8.61 -4.98 -4.50
N ALA A 56 7.76 -5.44 -3.57
CA ALA A 56 6.82 -6.52 -3.86
C ALA A 56 5.72 -6.05 -4.83
N ASN A 57 5.15 -6.98 -5.61
CA ASN A 57 4.04 -6.69 -6.51
C ASN A 57 2.89 -7.68 -6.25
N PRO A 58 1.83 -7.30 -5.51
CA PRO A 58 1.59 -5.96 -4.94
C PRO A 58 2.52 -5.64 -3.74
N PRO A 59 2.69 -4.35 -3.37
CA PRO A 59 3.43 -3.97 -2.17
C PRO A 59 2.74 -4.53 -0.92
N VAL A 60 3.52 -4.97 0.07
CA VAL A 60 2.99 -5.59 1.29
C VAL A 60 3.64 -5.05 2.55
N TRP A 61 2.85 -4.92 3.61
CA TRP A 61 3.34 -4.73 4.97
C TRP A 61 3.59 -6.09 5.61
N ARG A 62 4.78 -6.27 6.18
CA ARG A 62 5.10 -7.38 7.09
C ARG A 62 5.11 -6.84 8.50
N VAL A 63 4.17 -7.31 9.33
CA VAL A 63 4.03 -6.88 10.70
C VAL A 63 4.33 -8.04 11.62
N THR A 64 5.47 -7.98 12.31
CA THR A 64 5.88 -8.94 13.31
C THR A 64 5.40 -8.47 14.69
N LEU A 65 4.55 -9.28 15.30
CA LEU A 65 3.95 -9.05 16.60
C LEU A 65 4.55 -10.05 17.58
N ARG A 66 5.08 -9.56 18.70
CA ARG A 66 5.57 -10.40 19.78
C ARG A 66 4.88 -10.05 21.08
N GLY A 67 4.39 -11.07 21.79
CA GLY A 67 3.62 -10.87 23.01
C GLY A 67 3.41 -12.16 23.78
N ARG A 68 2.37 -12.18 24.63
CA ARG A 68 2.06 -13.32 25.49
C ARG A 68 0.58 -13.67 25.47
N LEU A 69 0.29 -14.96 25.44
CA LEU A 69 -1.07 -15.43 25.61
C LEU A 69 -1.58 -15.13 27.02
N PRO A 70 -2.89 -14.91 27.19
CA PRO A 70 -3.48 -14.75 28.51
C PRO A 70 -3.14 -15.93 29.43
N GLY A 71 -2.49 -15.66 30.56
CA GLY A 71 -2.09 -16.67 31.55
C GLY A 71 -0.76 -17.38 31.26
N GLN A 72 -0.02 -17.00 30.22
CA GLN A 72 1.30 -17.52 29.89
C GLN A 72 2.38 -17.01 30.87
N SER A 73 3.46 -17.79 31.04
CA SER A 73 4.60 -17.42 31.88
C SER A 73 5.36 -16.21 31.34
N VAL A 74 6.05 -15.48 32.22
CA VAL A 74 6.90 -14.34 31.83
C VAL A 74 8.13 -14.74 31.01
N PHE A 75 8.49 -16.03 31.00
CA PHE A 75 9.64 -16.54 30.26
C PHE A 75 9.28 -17.06 28.86
N GLU A 76 8.00 -17.10 28.52
CA GLU A 76 7.49 -17.58 27.24
C GLU A 76 6.94 -16.38 26.44
N PHE A 77 7.05 -16.45 25.12
CA PHE A 77 6.55 -15.45 24.19
C PHE A 77 6.02 -16.14 22.96
N GLU A 78 4.95 -15.57 22.41
CA GLU A 78 4.48 -15.86 21.07
C GLU A 78 5.01 -14.79 20.12
N GLU A 79 5.29 -15.21 18.89
CA GLU A 79 5.69 -14.34 17.79
C GLU A 79 4.90 -14.74 16.54
N ALA A 80 4.33 -13.77 15.84
CA ALA A 80 3.59 -13.99 14.61
C ALA A 80 3.91 -12.87 13.61
N THR A 81 4.10 -13.23 12.34
CA THR A 81 4.35 -12.27 11.26
C THR A 81 3.17 -12.24 10.32
N VAL A 82 2.37 -11.19 10.41
CA VAL A 82 1.20 -11.00 9.55
C VAL A 82 1.63 -10.23 8.30
N THR A 83 1.30 -10.77 7.12
CA THR A 83 1.49 -10.08 5.84
C THR A 83 0.18 -9.45 5.41
N VAL A 84 0.20 -8.14 5.19
CA VAL A 84 -0.98 -7.33 4.81
C VAL A 84 -0.73 -6.68 3.45
N ASP A 85 -1.69 -6.75 2.54
CA ASP A 85 -1.66 -6.05 1.27
C ASP A 85 -1.63 -4.53 1.51
N ALA A 86 -0.63 -3.82 0.99
CA ALA A 86 -0.49 -2.40 1.25
C ALA A 86 -1.52 -1.54 0.51
N VAL A 87 -2.18 -2.07 -0.54
CA VAL A 87 -3.20 -1.36 -1.31
C VAL A 87 -4.59 -1.61 -0.73
N THR A 88 -4.93 -2.86 -0.43
CA THR A 88 -6.29 -3.22 0.03
C THR A 88 -6.45 -3.27 1.54
N GLY A 89 -5.37 -3.55 2.27
CA GLY A 89 -5.41 -3.85 3.70
C GLY A 89 -5.88 -5.26 4.03
N ASP A 90 -5.96 -6.14 3.03
CA ASP A 90 -6.30 -7.55 3.24
C ASP A 90 -5.13 -8.32 3.84
N VAL A 91 -5.43 -9.30 4.70
CA VAL A 91 -4.43 -10.22 5.24
C VAL A 91 -4.15 -11.30 4.21
N ILE A 92 -2.89 -11.36 3.76
CA ILE A 92 -2.41 -12.33 2.78
C ILE A 92 -1.87 -13.58 3.48
N GLY A 93 -1.31 -13.44 4.69
CA GLY A 93 -0.76 -14.54 5.46
C GLY A 93 -0.49 -14.19 6.92
N VAL A 94 -0.35 -15.23 7.76
CA VAL A 94 0.00 -15.19 9.18
C VAL A 94 1.02 -16.29 9.46
#